data_AF-A0A4Y1VGI7-F1
#
_entry.id   AF-A0A4Y1VGI7-F1
#
_cell.length_a   1.000
_cell.length_b   1.000
_cell.length_c   1.000
_cell.angle_alpha   90.00
_cell.angle_beta   90.00
_cell.angle_gamma   90.00
#
_symmetry.space_group_name_H-M   'P 1'
#
loop_
_entity.id
_entity.type
_entity.pdbx_description
1 polymer ?
#
loop_
_entity_poly.entity_id
_entity_poly.type
_entity_poly.pdbx_seq_one_letter_code
_entity_poly.pdbx_strand_id
1 'polypeptide(L)'
;MIQVNRIYLIFNRLVTKKFLVDTSDITTKNMKQTVIIGILLGILLLTGCDNNEKEHDFVGIFTTANGIKFELRPDSTSIITFKDSMIYESSWKISKDRNNETYANIEFAGYQNYYYLKNGKLYRSIREMNHDALGEEVKYLE
;
A
#
# COMPACT_ATOMS: atom_id res chain seq x y z
N MET A 1 -54.49 34.36 29.57
CA MET A 1 -54.15 33.51 28.39
C MET A 1 -53.02 32.54 28.72
N ILE A 2 -53.24 31.52 29.58
CA ILE A 2 -52.18 30.56 30.01
C ILE A 2 -52.63 29.09 29.81
N GLN A 3 -53.72 28.84 29.09
CA GLN A 3 -54.27 27.48 28.95
C GLN A 3 -53.88 26.78 27.63
N VAL A 4 -53.66 27.52 26.54
CA VAL A 4 -53.33 26.94 25.22
C VAL A 4 -51.91 26.37 25.17
N ASN A 5 -50.95 27.00 25.85
CA ASN A 5 -49.54 26.58 25.83
C ASN A 5 -49.29 25.26 26.59
N ARG A 6 -50.15 24.91 27.57
CA ARG A 6 -50.04 23.64 28.31
C ARG A 6 -50.58 22.46 27.52
N ILE A 7 -51.66 22.64 26.75
CA ILE A 7 -52.24 21.59 25.91
C ILE A 7 -51.28 21.17 24.80
N TYR A 8 -50.58 22.14 24.18
CA TYR A 8 -49.60 21.87 23.14
C TYR A 8 -48.40 21.05 23.65
N LEU A 9 -47.90 21.37 24.84
CA LEU A 9 -46.80 20.62 25.48
C LEU A 9 -47.20 19.19 25.87
N ILE A 10 -48.45 18.97 26.27
CA ILE A 10 -48.98 17.62 26.57
C ILE A 10 -49.10 16.79 25.29
N PHE A 11 -49.63 17.38 24.21
CA PHE A 11 -49.74 16.68 22.92
C PHE A 11 -48.37 16.32 22.35
N ASN A 12 -47.40 17.24 22.40
CA ASN A 12 -46.03 17.00 21.96
C ASN A 12 -45.37 15.86 22.76
N ARG A 13 -45.61 15.78 24.08
CA ARG A 13 -45.06 14.73 24.96
C ARG A 13 -45.73 13.36 24.77
N LEU A 14 -47.01 13.32 24.42
CA LEU A 14 -47.74 12.08 24.13
C LEU A 14 -47.38 11.51 22.76
N VAL A 15 -47.25 12.36 21.74
CA VAL A 15 -46.83 11.98 20.38
C VAL A 15 -45.41 11.42 20.39
N THR A 16 -44.47 12.10 21.06
CA THR A 16 -43.08 11.62 21.17
C THR A 16 -42.93 10.35 22.00
N LYS A 17 -43.72 10.18 23.09
CA LYS A 17 -43.72 8.92 23.85
C LYS A 17 -44.25 7.75 23.03
N LYS A 18 -45.31 7.94 22.24
CA LYS A 18 -45.86 6.88 21.39
C LYS A 18 -44.88 6.48 20.29
N PHE A 19 -44.23 7.46 19.65
CA PHE A 19 -43.21 7.21 18.63
C PHE A 19 -41.98 6.45 19.17
N LEU A 20 -41.53 6.78 20.39
CA LEU A 20 -40.41 6.09 21.04
C LEU A 20 -40.77 4.68 21.49
N VAL A 21 -41.97 4.47 22.02
CA VAL A 21 -42.48 3.14 22.42
C VAL A 21 -42.63 2.23 21.19
N ASP A 22 -43.22 2.75 20.11
CA ASP A 22 -43.41 1.99 18.87
C ASP A 22 -42.05 1.64 18.19
N THR A 23 -41.01 2.46 18.40
CA THR A 23 -39.63 2.18 17.93
C THR A 23 -38.93 1.11 18.77
N SER A 24 -39.17 1.05 20.09
CA SER A 24 -38.55 0.05 20.98
C SER A 24 -39.10 -1.38 20.82
N ASP A 25 -40.37 -1.53 20.42
CA ASP A 25 -40.96 -2.86 20.19
C ASP A 25 -40.49 -3.49 18.87
N ILE A 26 -40.14 -2.67 17.87
CA ILE A 26 -39.50 -3.14 16.62
C ILE A 26 -38.05 -3.60 16.87
N THR A 27 -37.36 -3.01 17.85
CA THR A 27 -35.95 -3.34 18.15
C THR A 27 -35.80 -4.67 18.90
N THR A 28 -36.78 -5.07 19.71
CA THR A 28 -36.67 -6.30 20.53
C THR A 28 -37.00 -7.59 19.77
N LYS A 29 -37.90 -7.55 18.77
CA LYS A 29 -38.22 -8.73 17.94
C LYS A 29 -37.18 -9.04 16.86
N ASN A 30 -36.45 -8.03 16.39
CA ASN A 30 -35.49 -8.17 15.29
C ASN A 30 -34.03 -8.35 15.75
N MET A 31 -33.73 -8.24 17.05
CA MET A 31 -32.36 -8.35 17.58
C MET A 31 -31.73 -9.75 17.41
N LYS A 32 -32.50 -10.78 17.05
CA LYS A 32 -31.95 -12.11 16.70
C LYS A 32 -31.57 -12.24 15.21
N GLN A 33 -32.18 -11.46 14.31
CA GLN A 33 -31.89 -11.53 12.87
C GLN A 33 -30.89 -10.45 12.42
N THR A 34 -30.84 -9.28 13.07
CA THR A 34 -29.91 -8.20 12.69
C THR A 34 -28.46 -8.47 13.10
N VAL A 35 -28.24 -9.24 14.19
CA VAL A 35 -26.89 -9.61 14.64
C VAL A 35 -26.23 -10.57 13.65
N ILE A 36 -27.00 -11.48 13.03
CA ILE A 36 -26.47 -12.45 12.06
C ILE A 36 -26.07 -11.77 10.75
N ILE A 37 -26.84 -10.78 10.28
CA ILE A 37 -26.56 -10.04 9.03
C ILE A 37 -25.36 -9.09 9.19
N GLY A 38 -25.22 -8.45 10.36
CA GLY A 38 -24.06 -7.59 10.66
C GLY A 38 -22.74 -8.35 10.74
N ILE A 39 -22.76 -9.59 11.24
CA ILE A 39 -21.58 -10.48 11.28
C ILE A 39 -21.19 -10.94 9.86
N LEU A 40 -22.16 -11.21 8.97
CA LEU A 40 -21.89 -11.66 7.59
C LEU A 40 -21.33 -10.52 6.69
N LEU A 41 -21.82 -9.29 6.87
CA LEU A 41 -21.30 -8.10 6.18
C LEU A 41 -19.95 -7.62 6.72
N GLY A 42 -19.67 -7.85 8.00
CA GLY A 42 -18.36 -7.58 8.61
C GLY A 42 -17.26 -8.52 8.10
N ILE A 43 -17.59 -9.77 7.78
CA ILE A 43 -16.65 -10.75 7.21
C ILE A 43 -16.30 -10.42 5.74
N LEU A 44 -17.23 -9.84 4.97
CA LEU A 44 -17.01 -9.48 3.56
C LEU A 44 -16.11 -8.24 3.38
N LEU A 45 -15.92 -7.43 4.43
CA LEU A 45 -15.06 -6.24 4.40
C LEU A 45 -13.61 -6.50 4.86
N LEU A 46 -13.27 -7.73 5.27
CA LEU A 46 -11.90 -8.10 5.65
C LEU A 46 -11.15 -8.89 4.57
N THR A 47 -11.77 -9.16 3.42
CA THR A 47 -11.08 -9.74 2.25
C THR A 47 -10.88 -8.67 1.19
N GLY A 48 -9.97 -7.73 1.46
CA GLY A 48 -9.63 -6.64 0.55
C GLY A 48 -8.17 -6.25 0.71
N CYS A 49 -7.37 -6.70 -0.25
CA CYS A 49 -5.92 -6.52 -0.40
C CYS A 49 -5.07 -7.17 0.69
N ASP A 50 -4.69 -8.41 0.38
CA ASP A 50 -3.45 -9.03 0.82
C ASP A 50 -2.28 -8.12 0.37
N ASN A 51 -1.99 -7.09 1.16
CA ASN A 51 -0.76 -6.34 1.07
C ASN A 51 0.33 -7.22 1.69
N ASN A 52 0.66 -8.31 1.02
CA ASN A 52 2.02 -8.81 1.06
C ASN A 52 2.87 -7.73 0.37
N GLU A 53 3.12 -6.61 1.06
CA GLU A 53 4.32 -5.83 0.81
C GLU A 53 5.45 -6.82 1.02
N LYS A 54 5.86 -7.49 -0.06
CA LYS A 54 7.00 -8.40 -0.04
C LYS A 54 8.15 -7.60 0.52
N GLU A 55 8.51 -7.93 1.75
CA GLU A 55 9.62 -7.35 2.46
C GLU A 55 10.85 -7.45 1.54
N HIS A 56 11.48 -6.30 1.35
CA HIS A 56 12.32 -5.88 0.23
C HIS A 56 13.34 -6.91 -0.35
N ASP A 57 12.95 -7.61 -1.43
CA ASP A 57 13.79 -8.57 -2.20
C ASP A 57 15.05 -7.95 -2.86
N PHE A 58 15.15 -6.62 -2.93
CA PHE A 58 16.25 -5.92 -3.61
C PHE A 58 17.29 -5.32 -2.67
N VAL A 59 16.97 -5.22 -1.37
CA VAL A 59 17.89 -4.65 -0.37
C VAL A 59 19.14 -5.51 -0.28
N GLY A 60 20.28 -4.84 -0.16
CA GLY A 60 21.57 -5.50 -0.03
C GLY A 60 22.62 -4.84 -0.90
N ILE A 61 23.76 -5.51 -0.99
CA ILE A 61 24.91 -5.01 -1.73
C ILE A 61 25.16 -5.96 -2.90
N PHE A 62 25.28 -5.40 -4.09
CA PHE A 62 25.65 -6.17 -5.27
C PHE A 62 26.74 -5.46 -6.08
N THR A 63 27.41 -6.24 -6.91
CA THR A 63 28.49 -5.76 -7.77
C THR A 63 28.25 -6.19 -9.21
N THR A 64 28.54 -5.28 -10.14
CA THR A 64 28.48 -5.60 -11.56
C THR A 64 29.79 -6.26 -12.01
N ALA A 65 29.82 -6.91 -13.18
CA ALA A 65 31.05 -7.47 -13.75
C ALA A 65 32.13 -6.40 -13.93
N ASN A 66 31.71 -5.17 -14.19
CA ASN A 66 32.56 -3.99 -14.22
C ASN A 66 32.92 -3.45 -12.82
N GLY A 67 32.78 -4.21 -11.73
CA GLY A 67 33.25 -3.81 -10.40
C GLY A 67 32.60 -2.55 -9.83
N ILE A 68 31.47 -2.10 -10.38
CA ILE A 68 30.66 -1.04 -9.77
C ILE A 68 29.84 -1.70 -8.66
N LYS A 69 29.90 -1.14 -7.46
CA LYS A 69 29.16 -1.63 -6.31
C LYS A 69 27.91 -0.78 -6.10
N PHE A 70 26.80 -1.43 -5.81
CA PHE A 70 25.53 -0.82 -5.45
C PHE A 70 25.12 -1.35 -4.08
N GLU A 71 24.73 -0.45 -3.19
CA GLU A 71 24.14 -0.75 -1.88
C GLU A 71 22.74 -0.17 -1.88
N LEU A 72 21.71 -1.03 -1.87
CA LEU A 72 20.31 -0.62 -1.75
C LEU A 72 19.85 -0.81 -0.31
N ARG A 73 19.47 0.28 0.36
CA ARG A 73 19.07 0.27 1.77
C ARG A 73 17.55 0.20 1.96
N PRO A 74 17.05 -0.33 3.08
CA PRO A 74 15.62 -0.41 3.36
C PRO A 74 14.89 0.94 3.34
N ASP A 75 15.59 2.04 3.64
CA ASP A 75 15.03 3.39 3.69
C ASP A 75 14.90 4.07 2.31
N SER A 76 14.99 3.31 1.21
CA SER A 76 14.96 3.79 -0.17
C SER A 76 16.15 4.68 -0.57
N THR A 77 17.20 4.74 0.25
CA THR A 77 18.49 5.34 -0.13
C THR A 77 19.42 4.28 -0.72
N SER A 78 20.37 4.72 -1.52
CA SER A 78 21.37 3.84 -2.12
C SER A 78 22.74 4.50 -2.23
N ILE A 79 23.78 3.68 -2.30
CA ILE A 79 25.14 4.11 -2.58
C ILE A 79 25.66 3.39 -3.81
N ILE A 80 26.25 4.15 -4.73
CA ILE A 80 26.97 3.63 -5.90
C ILE A 80 28.46 3.93 -5.68
N THR A 81 29.29 2.89 -5.68
CA THR A 81 30.76 3.02 -5.62
C THR A 81 31.37 2.58 -6.95
N PHE A 82 32.03 3.49 -7.64
CA PHE A 82 32.73 3.22 -8.90
C PHE A 82 34.13 2.65 -8.66
N LYS A 83 34.76 2.12 -9.73
CA LYS A 83 36.10 1.49 -9.67
C LYS A 83 37.19 2.40 -9.12
N ASP A 84 37.10 3.69 -9.41
CA ASP A 84 38.00 4.74 -8.93
C ASP A 84 37.71 5.16 -7.47
N SER A 85 36.83 4.43 -6.77
CA SER A 85 36.34 4.74 -5.44
C SER A 85 35.50 6.02 -5.37
N MET A 86 35.02 6.56 -6.50
CA MET A 86 34.03 7.62 -6.48
C MET A 86 32.73 7.08 -5.88
N ILE A 87 32.16 7.82 -4.93
CA ILE A 87 30.93 7.47 -4.22
C ILE A 87 29.83 8.42 -4.64
N TYR A 88 28.68 7.88 -4.99
CA TYR A 88 27.46 8.63 -5.29
C TYR A 88 26.33 8.16 -4.37
N GLU A 89 25.77 9.08 -3.60
CA GLU A 89 24.55 8.86 -2.83
C GLU A 89 23.35 9.06 -3.74
N SER A 90 22.42 8.11 -3.71
CA SER A 90 21.23 8.11 -4.56
C SER A 90 20.01 7.60 -3.81
N SER A 91 18.90 7.51 -4.53
CA SER A 91 17.68 6.86 -4.06
C SER A 91 17.28 5.73 -4.99
N TRP A 92 16.47 4.80 -4.48
CA TRP A 92 15.89 3.74 -5.26
C TRP A 92 14.43 3.51 -4.87
N LYS A 93 13.66 2.87 -5.75
CA LYS A 93 12.26 2.52 -5.51
C LYS A 93 11.87 1.24 -6.21
N ILE A 94 10.90 0.54 -5.64
CA ILE A 94 10.27 -0.60 -6.30
C ILE A 94 9.28 -0.08 -7.35
N SER A 95 9.28 -0.71 -8.52
CA SER A 95 8.35 -0.45 -9.61
C SER A 95 7.83 -1.77 -10.17
N LYS A 96 6.76 -1.70 -10.96
CA LYS A 96 6.13 -2.87 -11.57
C LYS A 96 6.03 -2.71 -13.07
N ASP A 97 6.23 -3.79 -13.79
CA ASP A 97 6.08 -3.80 -15.24
C ASP A 97 4.62 -4.08 -15.67
N ARG A 98 4.40 -4.25 -16.97
CA ARG A 98 3.07 -4.52 -17.54
C ARG A 98 2.48 -5.85 -17.08
N ASN A 99 3.32 -6.79 -16.67
CA ASN A 99 2.94 -8.11 -16.16
C ASN A 99 2.80 -8.12 -14.64
N ASN A 100 2.89 -6.94 -13.99
CA ASN A 100 2.85 -6.78 -12.54
C ASN A 100 4.05 -7.43 -11.81
N GLU A 101 5.14 -7.71 -12.53
CA GLU A 101 6.40 -8.19 -11.94
C GLU A 101 7.20 -7.01 -11.40
N THR A 102 7.82 -7.21 -10.23
CA THR A 102 8.57 -6.16 -9.52
C THR A 102 10.00 -6.04 -10.02
N TYR A 103 10.51 -4.81 -10.05
CA TYR A 103 11.91 -4.47 -10.28
C TYR A 103 12.28 -3.23 -9.48
N ALA A 104 13.57 -2.98 -9.28
CA ALA A 104 14.05 -1.77 -8.63
C ALA A 104 14.52 -0.73 -9.65
N ASN A 105 14.09 0.52 -9.50
CA ASN A 105 14.67 1.67 -10.17
C ASN A 105 15.67 2.36 -9.26
N ILE A 106 16.86 2.64 -9.77
CA ILE A 106 17.93 3.31 -9.03
C ILE A 106 18.24 4.61 -9.75
N GLU A 107 18.28 5.69 -8.97
CA GLU A 107 18.61 7.02 -9.43
C GLU A 107 20.12 7.18 -9.66
N PHE A 108 20.48 7.97 -10.67
CA PHE A 108 21.85 8.41 -10.88
C PHE A 108 21.88 9.78 -11.56
N ALA A 109 22.71 10.69 -11.05
CA ALA A 109 22.91 12.05 -11.56
C ALA A 109 21.61 12.86 -11.76
N GLY A 110 20.62 12.69 -10.88
CA GLY A 110 19.31 13.33 -10.93
C GLY A 110 18.26 12.60 -11.78
N TYR A 111 18.64 11.51 -12.45
CA TYR A 111 17.72 10.70 -13.27
C TYR A 111 17.15 9.54 -12.45
N GLN A 112 15.89 9.66 -12.03
CA GLN A 112 15.23 8.71 -11.12
C GLN A 112 15.19 7.25 -11.62
N ASN A 113 15.10 7.06 -12.94
CA ASN A 113 14.95 5.73 -13.56
C ASN A 113 16.15 5.45 -14.47
N TYR A 114 17.36 5.58 -13.92
CA TYR A 114 18.59 5.41 -14.68
C TYR A 114 18.98 3.93 -14.78
N TYR A 115 18.97 3.22 -13.66
CA TYR A 115 19.17 1.77 -13.65
C TYR A 115 17.87 1.02 -13.34
N TYR A 116 17.79 -0.19 -13.87
CA TYR A 116 16.69 -1.12 -13.68
C TYR A 116 17.28 -2.43 -13.20
N LEU A 117 16.95 -2.86 -11.99
CA LEU A 117 17.43 -4.11 -11.40
C LEU A 117 16.28 -5.10 -11.34
N LYS A 118 16.41 -6.21 -12.07
CA LYS A 118 15.38 -7.27 -12.13
C LYS A 118 16.05 -8.62 -12.32
N ASN A 119 15.65 -9.61 -11.53
CA ASN A 119 16.11 -11.00 -11.65
C ASN A 119 17.64 -11.16 -11.69
N GLY A 120 18.37 -10.44 -10.82
CA GLY A 120 19.84 -10.53 -10.77
C GLY A 120 20.58 -9.83 -11.92
N LYS A 121 19.88 -9.09 -12.79
CA LYS A 121 20.46 -8.32 -13.88
C LYS A 121 20.18 -6.82 -13.74
N LEU A 122 21.17 -6.02 -14.12
CA LEU A 122 21.11 -4.57 -14.16
C LEU A 122 21.03 -4.08 -15.61
N TYR A 123 20.03 -3.27 -15.93
CA TYR A 123 19.80 -2.71 -17.27
C TYR A 123 19.92 -1.18 -17.25
N ARG A 124 20.19 -0.58 -18.41
CA ARG A 124 20.30 0.88 -18.60
C ARG A 124 19.02 1.52 -19.13
N SER A 125 18.05 0.72 -19.56
CA SER A 125 16.74 1.20 -19.98
C SER A 125 15.62 0.21 -19.71
N ILE A 126 14.39 0.73 -19.62
CA ILE A 126 13.18 -0.09 -19.53
C ILE A 126 13.01 -0.99 -20.77
N ARG A 127 13.47 -0.53 -21.94
CA ARG A 127 13.38 -1.28 -23.19
C ARG A 127 14.24 -2.53 -23.12
N GLU A 128 15.49 -2.39 -22.68
CA GLU A 128 16.42 -3.49 -22.47
C GLU A 128 15.85 -4.52 -21.47
N MET A 129 15.40 -4.05 -20.31
CA MET A 129 14.80 -4.91 -19.28
C MET A 129 13.58 -5.67 -19.80
N ASN A 130 12.67 -5.01 -20.51
CA ASN A 130 11.45 -5.63 -21.03
C ASN A 130 11.70 -6.70 -22.10
N HIS A 131 12.83 -6.65 -22.79
CA HIS A 131 13.23 -7.63 -23.79
C HIS A 131 14.31 -8.59 -23.28
N ASP A 132 14.66 -8.53 -21.98
CA ASP A 132 15.80 -9.24 -21.36
C ASP A 132 17.07 -9.14 -22.23
N ALA A 133 17.35 -7.95 -22.73
CA ALA A 133 18.44 -7.67 -23.65
C ALA A 133 19.50 -6.81 -22.96
N LEU A 134 20.78 -7.15 -23.14
CA LEU A 134 21.93 -6.36 -22.67
C LEU A 134 22.00 -6.11 -21.15
N GLY A 135 21.27 -6.88 -20.35
CA GLY A 135 21.38 -6.85 -18.89
C GLY A 135 22.75 -7.34 -18.42
N GLU A 136 23.39 -6.59 -17.54
CA GLU A 136 24.62 -7.01 -16.86
C GLU A 136 24.25 -7.86 -15.64
N GLU A 137 24.71 -9.11 -15.60
CA GLU A 137 24.57 -9.96 -14.42
C GLU A 137 25.26 -9.31 -13.22
N VAL A 138 24.57 -9.28 -12.08
CA VAL A 138 25.12 -8.77 -10.81
C VAL A 138 25.34 -9.90 -9.82
N LYS A 139 26.36 -9.73 -8.98
CA LYS A 139 26.65 -10.63 -7.87
C LYS A 139 26.31 -9.95 -6.57
N TYR A 140 25.31 -10.47 -5.87
CA TYR A 140 25.02 -10.07 -4.51
C TYR A 140 26.12 -10.55 -3.57
N LEU A 141 26.46 -9.71 -2.59
CA LEU A 141 27.33 -10.06 -1.48
C LEU A 141 26.43 -10.62 -0.37
N GLU A 142 26.67 -11.87 0.02
CA GLU A 142 26.05 -12.52 1.18
C GLU A 142 26.59 -11.95 2.50
#